data_AF-A0A3N7DZ15-F1
#
_entry.id   AF-A0A3N7DZ15-F1
#
_cell.length_a   1.000
_cell.length_b   1.000
_cell.length_c   1.000
_cell.angle_alpha   90.00
_cell.angle_beta   90.00
_cell.angle_gamma   90.00
#
_symmetry.space_group_name_H-M   'P 1'
#
loop_
_entity.id
_entity.type
_entity.pdbx_description
1 polymer ?
#
loop_
_entity_poly.entity_id
_entity_poly.type
_entity_poly.pdbx_seq_one_letter_code
_entity_poly.pdbx_strand_id
1 'polypeptide(L)'
;MARDNFTTETVNSLGKRVGFLCSNPGCGKHTSGPHSNPAKVTIIGEAAHICAASVGGPRYDVQMSRDERRSIENGIWLCSSCSDLIDKDADSYPVALLKQWKAKAEASMLANLMGIQAKTKSNKKPYLEPDLIWTGGQRLNRGYSHKNPITIENGVAVRVIGGGSSLPIIHWEIKWKFSLAIHNNSSHHAINVGIESIGNAHFSLLEKLPKINNIPPFSSIELKAEFLQRIEDTHKVADKIFDHYIPELAEGLKLKIDYLDEDRNSHTTIMEIFENQMIHTKL
;
A
#
# COMPACT_ATOMS: atom_id res chain seq x y z
N MET A 1 -46.98 -34.45 -4.93
CA MET A 1 -46.86 -33.93 -6.32
C MET A 1 -45.49 -34.29 -6.87
N ALA A 2 -45.37 -34.52 -8.18
CA ALA A 2 -44.10 -34.87 -8.82
C ALA A 2 -43.15 -33.66 -8.84
N ARG A 3 -41.85 -33.90 -8.62
CA ARG A 3 -40.79 -32.88 -8.68
C ARG A 3 -40.28 -32.79 -10.13
N ASP A 4 -40.27 -31.59 -10.69
CA ASP A 4 -39.84 -31.32 -12.06
C ASP A 4 -38.31 -31.27 -12.17
N ASN A 5 -37.64 -32.44 -12.05
CA ASN A 5 -36.19 -32.52 -12.09
C ASN A 5 -35.60 -32.23 -13.48
N PHE A 6 -34.40 -31.64 -13.49
CA PHE A 6 -33.55 -31.51 -14.67
C PHE A 6 -33.25 -32.87 -15.32
N THR A 7 -33.05 -32.88 -16.64
CA THR A 7 -32.51 -34.06 -17.33
C THR A 7 -31.02 -34.21 -17.04
N THR A 8 -30.47 -35.42 -17.22
CA THR A 8 -29.04 -35.68 -17.09
C THR A 8 -28.20 -34.77 -18.01
N GLU A 9 -28.71 -34.46 -19.20
CA GLU A 9 -28.05 -33.55 -20.14
C GLU A 9 -28.00 -32.12 -19.61
N THR A 10 -29.08 -31.61 -19.02
CA THR A 10 -29.12 -30.29 -18.39
C THR A 10 -28.15 -30.21 -17.21
N VAL A 11 -28.13 -31.22 -16.35
CA VAL A 11 -27.20 -31.29 -15.20
C VAL A 11 -25.75 -31.25 -15.68
N ASN A 12 -25.39 -32.07 -16.67
CA ASN A 12 -24.05 -32.09 -17.24
C ASN A 12 -23.67 -30.76 -17.90
N SER A 13 -24.61 -30.14 -18.61
CA SER A 13 -24.40 -28.85 -19.26
C SER A 13 -24.15 -27.74 -18.25
N LEU A 14 -24.94 -27.68 -17.16
CA LEU A 14 -24.73 -26.72 -16.08
C LEU A 14 -23.33 -26.82 -15.47
N GLY A 15 -22.86 -28.03 -15.16
CA GLY A 15 -21.51 -28.24 -14.65
C GLY A 15 -20.43 -27.82 -15.65
N LYS A 16 -20.53 -28.25 -16.91
CA LYS A 16 -19.53 -27.95 -17.95
C LYS A 16 -19.42 -26.45 -18.26
N ARG A 17 -20.55 -25.72 -18.28
CA ARG A 17 -20.58 -24.28 -18.59
C ARG A 17 -19.77 -23.43 -17.61
N VAL A 18 -19.57 -23.91 -16.39
CA VAL A 18 -18.76 -23.25 -15.36
C VAL A 18 -17.52 -24.06 -14.99
N GLY A 19 -17.12 -25.03 -15.83
CA GLY A 19 -15.94 -25.88 -15.60
C GLY A 19 -15.96 -26.65 -14.29
N PHE A 20 -17.16 -27.04 -13.83
CA PHE A 20 -17.40 -27.67 -12.54
C PHE A 20 -16.86 -26.86 -11.34
N LEU A 21 -16.94 -25.53 -11.41
CA LEU A 21 -16.70 -24.63 -10.29
C LEU A 21 -18.03 -24.21 -9.67
N CYS A 22 -18.08 -24.11 -8.34
CA CYS A 22 -19.26 -23.60 -7.64
C CYS A 22 -19.57 -22.16 -8.09
N SER A 23 -20.80 -21.90 -8.52
CA SER A 23 -21.21 -20.59 -9.04
C SER A 23 -21.37 -19.51 -7.95
N ASN A 24 -21.31 -19.87 -6.66
CA ASN A 24 -21.30 -18.89 -5.57
C ASN A 24 -19.97 -18.08 -5.60
N PRO A 25 -20.02 -16.74 -5.79
CA PRO A 25 -18.84 -15.89 -5.89
C PRO A 25 -17.90 -15.93 -4.68
N GLY A 26 -18.43 -16.22 -3.49
CA GLY A 26 -17.62 -16.36 -2.26
C GLY A 26 -17.03 -17.75 -2.06
N CYS A 27 -17.39 -18.73 -2.89
CA CYS A 27 -16.93 -20.12 -2.76
C CYS A 27 -15.97 -20.52 -3.87
N GLY A 28 -16.41 -20.51 -5.14
CA GLY A 28 -15.56 -20.79 -6.31
C GLY A 28 -14.81 -22.13 -6.33
N LYS A 29 -15.10 -23.09 -5.42
CA LYS A 29 -14.34 -24.35 -5.35
C LYS A 29 -14.65 -25.29 -6.50
N HIS A 30 -13.66 -26.10 -6.88
CA HIS A 30 -13.85 -27.24 -7.77
C HIS A 30 -14.84 -28.24 -7.16
N THR A 31 -15.77 -28.72 -7.97
CA THR A 31 -16.78 -29.70 -7.59
C THR A 31 -16.63 -31.02 -8.32
N SER A 32 -15.60 -31.16 -9.15
CA SER A 32 -15.22 -32.42 -9.80
C SER A 32 -13.73 -32.69 -9.61
N GLY A 33 -13.36 -33.94 -9.39
CA GLY A 33 -11.98 -34.34 -9.21
C GLY A 33 -11.76 -35.83 -9.45
N PRO A 34 -10.50 -36.30 -9.31
CA PRO A 34 -10.17 -37.71 -9.47
C PRO A 34 -10.87 -38.58 -8.43
N HIS A 35 -11.09 -39.84 -8.78
CA HIS A 35 -11.51 -40.90 -7.87
C HIS A 35 -10.37 -41.91 -7.70
N SER A 36 -10.36 -42.69 -6.62
CA SER A 36 -9.38 -43.78 -6.41
C SER A 36 -9.43 -44.88 -7.49
N ASN A 37 -10.49 -44.91 -8.29
CA ASN A 37 -10.63 -45.78 -9.45
C ASN A 37 -10.42 -44.90 -10.69
N PRO A 38 -9.41 -45.17 -11.53
CA PRO A 38 -9.09 -44.35 -12.71
C PRO A 38 -10.23 -44.20 -13.74
N ALA A 39 -11.20 -45.12 -13.75
CA ALA A 39 -12.37 -45.06 -14.65
C ALA A 39 -13.53 -44.24 -14.09
N LYS A 40 -13.40 -43.64 -12.90
CA LYS A 40 -14.45 -42.86 -12.21
C LYS A 40 -13.99 -41.44 -11.90
N VAL A 41 -14.97 -40.57 -11.69
CA VAL A 41 -14.77 -39.20 -11.22
C VAL A 41 -15.52 -38.97 -9.91
N THR A 42 -14.98 -38.15 -9.04
CA THR A 42 -15.65 -37.66 -7.85
C THR A 42 -16.37 -36.36 -8.20
N ILE A 43 -17.68 -36.28 -7.95
CA ILE A 43 -18.48 -35.07 -8.15
C ILE A 43 -19.16 -34.72 -6.83
N ILE A 44 -18.94 -33.51 -6.33
CA ILE A 44 -19.58 -32.93 -5.14
C ILE A 44 -20.44 -31.70 -5.51
N GLY A 45 -20.70 -31.52 -6.80
CA GLY A 45 -21.50 -30.44 -7.36
C GLY A 45 -22.85 -30.95 -7.82
N GLU A 46 -23.83 -30.06 -7.76
CA GLU A 46 -25.23 -30.34 -8.02
C GLU A 46 -25.85 -29.22 -8.86
N ALA A 47 -26.83 -29.59 -9.68
CA ALA A 47 -27.67 -28.64 -10.39
C ALA A 47 -28.82 -28.19 -9.47
N ALA A 48 -28.65 -27.04 -8.83
CA ALA A 48 -29.67 -26.44 -7.99
C ALA A 48 -30.69 -25.69 -8.85
N HIS A 49 -31.96 -25.70 -8.43
CA HIS A 49 -33.00 -24.92 -9.09
C HIS A 49 -33.01 -23.50 -8.51
N ILE A 50 -33.04 -22.49 -9.38
CA ILE A 50 -33.17 -21.10 -8.98
C ILE A 50 -34.58 -20.85 -8.43
N CYS A 51 -35.62 -21.24 -9.18
CA CYS A 51 -37.00 -21.34 -8.72
C CYS A 51 -37.37 -22.81 -8.53
N ALA A 52 -38.01 -23.18 -7.41
CA ALA A 52 -38.23 -24.58 -7.04
C ALA A 52 -38.92 -25.44 -8.12
N ALA A 53 -38.47 -26.69 -8.21
CA ALA A 53 -39.01 -27.73 -9.07
C ALA A 53 -40.40 -28.27 -8.65
N SER A 54 -40.92 -27.85 -7.50
CA SER A 54 -42.19 -28.33 -6.95
C SER A 54 -42.87 -27.25 -6.13
N VAL A 55 -44.20 -27.28 -6.12
CA VAL A 55 -45.04 -26.41 -5.28
C VAL A 55 -44.58 -26.48 -3.82
N GLY A 56 -44.47 -25.32 -3.18
CA GLY A 56 -44.05 -25.20 -1.78
C GLY A 56 -42.54 -25.30 -1.53
N GLY A 57 -41.73 -25.45 -2.59
CA GLY A 57 -40.26 -25.36 -2.47
C GLY A 57 -39.74 -23.91 -2.41
N PRO A 58 -38.44 -23.72 -2.12
CA PRO A 58 -37.80 -22.41 -2.08
C PRO A 58 -38.00 -21.63 -3.38
N ARG A 59 -38.43 -20.36 -3.28
CA ARG A 59 -38.64 -19.46 -4.43
C ARG A 59 -39.54 -20.08 -5.51
N TYR A 60 -40.54 -20.90 -5.14
CA TYR A 60 -41.48 -21.47 -6.10
C TYR A 60 -42.26 -20.36 -6.81
N ASP A 61 -42.26 -20.41 -8.15
CA ASP A 61 -43.06 -19.51 -8.99
C ASP A 61 -44.21 -20.29 -9.63
N VAL A 62 -45.44 -19.88 -9.30
CA VAL A 62 -46.68 -20.48 -9.80
C VAL A 62 -46.91 -20.20 -11.28
N GLN A 63 -46.32 -19.12 -11.82
CA GLN A 63 -46.46 -18.75 -13.22
C GLN A 63 -45.51 -19.55 -14.12
N MET A 64 -44.49 -20.20 -13.56
CA MET A 64 -43.58 -21.04 -14.34
C MET A 64 -44.26 -22.33 -14.78
N SER A 65 -44.16 -22.62 -16.06
CA SER A 65 -44.50 -23.91 -16.64
C SER A 65 -43.53 -25.00 -16.18
N ARG A 66 -43.91 -26.26 -16.44
CA ARG A 66 -43.06 -27.43 -16.19
C ARG A 66 -41.76 -27.38 -16.99
N ASP A 67 -41.82 -26.94 -18.24
CA ASP A 67 -40.64 -26.87 -19.11
C ASP A 67 -39.70 -25.75 -18.68
N GLU A 68 -40.22 -24.62 -18.22
CA GLU A 68 -39.41 -23.55 -17.64
C GLU A 68 -38.74 -23.99 -16.33
N ARG A 69 -39.44 -24.73 -15.46
CA ARG A 69 -38.83 -25.26 -14.23
C ARG A 69 -37.66 -26.20 -14.51
N ARG A 70 -37.72 -26.97 -15.61
CA ARG A 70 -36.69 -27.93 -16.03
C ARG A 70 -35.65 -27.32 -16.99
N SER A 71 -35.80 -26.06 -17.35
CA SER A 71 -34.90 -25.37 -18.27
C SER A 71 -33.53 -25.14 -17.64
N ILE A 72 -32.48 -25.18 -18.46
CA ILE A 72 -31.12 -24.79 -18.04
C ILE A 72 -31.05 -23.35 -17.53
N GLU A 73 -31.97 -22.49 -17.97
CA GLU A 73 -32.11 -21.10 -17.51
C GLU A 73 -32.55 -21.01 -16.04
N ASN A 74 -33.27 -22.02 -15.54
CA ASN A 74 -33.67 -22.14 -14.15
C ASN A 74 -32.63 -22.90 -13.29
N GLY A 75 -31.51 -23.32 -13.87
CA GLY A 75 -30.47 -24.09 -13.18
C GLY A 75 -29.22 -23.27 -12.86
N ILE A 76 -28.64 -23.53 -11.69
CA ILE A 76 -27.31 -23.03 -11.30
C ILE A 76 -26.46 -24.19 -10.76
N TRP A 77 -25.18 -24.24 -11.13
CA TRP A 77 -24.27 -25.27 -10.64
C TRP A 77 -23.60 -24.83 -9.32
N LEU A 78 -23.82 -25.58 -8.25
CA LEU A 78 -23.29 -25.29 -6.91
C LEU A 78 -22.66 -26.53 -6.30
N CYS A 79 -21.74 -26.36 -5.34
CA CYS A 79 -21.36 -27.48 -4.47
C CYS A 79 -22.53 -27.84 -3.54
N SER A 80 -22.57 -29.08 -3.05
CA SER A 80 -23.61 -29.55 -2.11
C SER A 80 -23.86 -28.58 -0.95
N SER A 81 -22.80 -28.08 -0.30
CA SER A 81 -22.92 -27.13 0.82
C SER A 81 -23.57 -25.80 0.43
N CYS A 82 -23.27 -25.26 -0.76
CA CYS A 82 -23.88 -24.00 -1.21
C CYS A 82 -25.29 -24.23 -1.74
N SER A 83 -25.56 -25.38 -2.35
CA SER A 83 -26.90 -25.81 -2.76
C SER A 83 -27.82 -25.85 -1.54
N ASP A 84 -27.40 -26.53 -0.47
CA ASP A 84 -28.15 -26.59 0.80
C ASP A 84 -28.36 -25.21 1.43
N LEU A 85 -27.34 -24.35 1.40
CA LEU A 85 -27.39 -23.02 2.00
C LEU A 85 -28.47 -22.14 1.35
N ILE A 86 -28.51 -22.10 0.00
CA ILE A 86 -29.47 -21.25 -0.71
C ILE A 86 -30.91 -21.73 -0.54
N ASP A 87 -31.12 -23.02 -0.29
CA ASP A 87 -32.45 -23.58 -0.10
C ASP A 87 -32.96 -23.43 1.34
N LYS A 88 -32.05 -23.44 2.33
CA LYS A 88 -32.39 -23.24 3.75
C LYS A 88 -32.73 -21.78 4.08
N ASP A 89 -32.15 -20.82 3.37
CA ASP A 89 -32.37 -19.39 3.59
C ASP A 89 -32.79 -18.70 2.28
N ALA A 90 -34.00 -19.01 1.82
CA ALA A 90 -34.47 -18.57 0.52
C ALA A 90 -34.57 -17.03 0.39
N ASP A 91 -34.80 -16.34 1.50
CA ASP A 91 -34.98 -14.89 1.56
C ASP A 91 -33.64 -14.15 1.39
N SER A 92 -32.55 -14.66 1.98
CA SER A 92 -31.20 -14.12 1.76
C SER A 92 -30.66 -14.42 0.35
N TYR A 93 -31.22 -15.42 -0.35
CA TYR A 93 -30.79 -15.83 -1.68
C TYR A 93 -31.92 -15.76 -2.72
N PRO A 94 -32.40 -14.55 -3.06
CA PRO A 94 -33.50 -14.38 -4.00
C PRO A 94 -33.12 -14.76 -5.45
N VAL A 95 -34.14 -15.03 -6.28
CA VAL A 95 -33.99 -15.44 -7.69
C VAL A 95 -33.04 -14.54 -8.48
N ALA A 96 -33.16 -13.22 -8.32
CA ALA A 96 -32.32 -12.25 -9.03
C ALA A 96 -30.83 -12.41 -8.69
N LEU A 97 -30.50 -12.66 -7.43
CA LEU A 97 -29.13 -12.89 -6.97
C LEU A 97 -28.55 -14.17 -7.56
N LEU A 98 -29.32 -15.27 -7.54
CA LEU A 98 -28.88 -16.54 -8.11
C LEU A 98 -28.69 -16.47 -9.63
N LYS A 99 -29.55 -15.73 -10.35
CA LYS A 99 -29.34 -15.44 -11.79
C LYS A 99 -28.06 -14.63 -12.02
N GLN A 100 -27.77 -13.65 -11.16
CA GLN A 100 -26.52 -12.89 -11.22
C GLN A 100 -25.29 -13.78 -11.00
N TRP A 101 -25.36 -14.69 -10.02
CA TRP A 101 -24.28 -15.65 -9.74
C TRP A 101 -24.01 -16.57 -10.93
N LYS A 102 -25.07 -17.15 -11.51
CA LYS A 102 -24.99 -17.97 -12.73
C LYS A 102 -24.29 -17.19 -13.85
N ALA A 103 -24.78 -15.99 -14.18
CA ALA A 103 -24.22 -15.17 -15.26
C ALA A 103 -22.74 -14.82 -15.02
N LYS A 104 -22.38 -14.45 -13.78
CA LYS A 104 -20.99 -14.13 -13.42
C LYS A 104 -20.07 -15.35 -13.54
N ALA A 105 -20.53 -16.53 -13.11
CA ALA A 105 -19.74 -17.76 -13.19
C ALA A 105 -19.51 -18.18 -14.65
N GLU A 106 -20.54 -18.12 -15.49
CA GLU A 106 -20.42 -18.43 -16.92
C GLU A 106 -19.51 -17.43 -17.65
N ALA A 107 -19.66 -16.13 -17.37
CA ALA A 107 -18.78 -15.09 -17.94
C ALA A 107 -17.32 -15.26 -17.50
N SER A 108 -17.08 -15.61 -16.23
CA SER A 108 -15.74 -15.89 -15.72
C SER A 108 -15.11 -17.10 -16.40
N MET A 109 -15.87 -18.16 -16.66
CA MET A 109 -15.39 -19.34 -17.38
C MET A 109 -15.06 -19.01 -18.83
N LEU A 110 -15.90 -18.21 -19.50
CA LEU A 110 -15.64 -17.74 -20.87
C LEU A 110 -14.34 -16.92 -20.95
N ALA A 111 -14.12 -15.99 -20.02
CA ALA A 111 -12.90 -15.20 -19.97
C ALA A 111 -11.64 -16.09 -19.80
N ASN A 112 -11.72 -17.08 -18.91
CA ASN A 112 -10.64 -18.05 -18.71
C ASN A 112 -10.34 -18.87 -19.99
N LEU A 113 -11.37 -19.32 -20.72
CA LEU A 113 -11.20 -20.03 -21.99
C LEU A 113 -10.58 -19.16 -23.07
N MET A 114 -10.89 -17.86 -23.09
CA MET A 114 -10.28 -16.89 -24.01
C MET A 114 -8.84 -16.51 -23.64
N GLY A 115 -8.30 -17.05 -22.55
CA GLY A 115 -6.98 -16.65 -22.03
C GLY A 115 -6.96 -15.21 -21.52
N ILE A 116 -8.13 -14.58 -21.37
CA ILE A 116 -8.30 -13.31 -20.67
C ILE A 116 -8.24 -13.68 -19.20
N GLN A 117 -7.01 -13.87 -18.71
CA GLN A 117 -6.80 -13.88 -17.27
C GLN A 117 -7.41 -12.59 -16.77
N ALA A 118 -8.39 -12.68 -15.88
CA ALA A 118 -8.68 -11.58 -15.00
C ALA A 118 -7.35 -11.29 -14.33
N LYS A 119 -6.61 -10.28 -14.83
CA LYS A 119 -5.64 -9.58 -14.02
C LYS A 119 -6.49 -9.19 -12.82
N THR A 120 -6.38 -9.92 -11.72
CA THR A 120 -6.44 -9.30 -10.43
C THR A 120 -5.38 -8.22 -10.57
N LYS A 121 -5.80 -7.03 -11.03
CA LYS A 121 -4.98 -5.84 -10.91
C LYS A 121 -4.74 -5.81 -9.42
N SER A 122 -3.57 -6.31 -9.04
CA SER A 122 -3.02 -6.07 -7.74
C SER A 122 -2.99 -4.56 -7.71
N ASN A 123 -3.97 -3.93 -7.07
CA ASN A 123 -3.96 -2.49 -6.80
C ASN A 123 -2.79 -2.10 -5.88
N LYS A 124 -1.91 -3.06 -5.56
CA LYS A 124 -0.68 -2.81 -4.84
C LYS A 124 0.26 -2.07 -5.79
N LYS A 125 0.57 -0.85 -5.38
CA LYS A 125 1.47 0.08 -6.02
C LYS A 125 2.80 0.09 -5.24
N PRO A 126 3.89 0.61 -5.84
CA PRO A 126 5.09 0.93 -5.09
C PRO A 126 4.77 1.79 -3.86
N TYR A 127 5.48 1.52 -2.78
CA TYR A 127 5.27 2.22 -1.51
C TYR A 127 6.60 2.75 -0.98
N LEU A 128 6.81 4.05 -1.16
CA LEU A 128 8.03 4.72 -0.71
C LEU A 128 7.84 5.39 0.65
N GLU A 129 8.69 5.03 1.60
CA GLU A 129 8.76 5.59 2.95
C GLU A 129 10.11 6.23 3.18
N PRO A 130 10.19 7.57 3.24
CA PRO A 130 11.42 8.26 3.61
C PRO A 130 11.65 8.16 5.12
N ASP A 131 12.90 7.88 5.49
CA ASP A 131 13.45 7.94 6.84
C ASP A 131 14.63 8.93 6.89
N LEU A 132 14.82 9.62 8.01
CA LEU A 132 15.89 10.59 8.20
C LEU A 132 16.77 10.12 9.35
N ILE A 133 17.86 9.44 8.99
CA ILE A 133 18.73 8.76 9.94
C ILE A 133 19.85 9.71 10.35
N TRP A 134 19.92 10.06 11.64
CA TRP A 134 21.02 10.88 12.15
C TRP A 134 22.35 10.11 12.06
N THR A 135 23.33 10.68 11.36
CA THR A 135 24.66 10.07 11.18
C THR A 135 25.75 10.77 11.98
N GLY A 136 25.45 11.96 12.52
CA GLY A 136 26.36 12.69 13.39
C GLY A 136 26.11 14.19 13.34
N GLY A 137 26.92 14.93 14.08
CA GLY A 137 26.97 16.38 13.98
C GLY A 137 28.27 16.93 14.52
N GLN A 138 28.52 18.20 14.24
CA GLN A 138 29.77 18.85 14.63
C GLN A 138 29.55 20.33 14.87
N ARG A 139 30.32 20.87 15.81
CA ARG A 139 30.41 22.30 16.08
C ARG A 139 31.82 22.76 15.77
N LEU A 140 31.93 23.74 14.88
CA LEU A 140 33.20 24.25 14.39
C LEU A 140 33.38 25.69 14.86
N ASN A 141 34.50 25.95 15.56
CA ASN A 141 34.91 27.31 15.90
C ASN A 141 35.43 28.01 14.62
N ARG A 142 34.81 29.13 14.24
CA ARG A 142 35.17 29.94 13.07
C ARG A 142 35.87 31.25 13.43
N GLY A 143 36.27 31.40 14.69
CA GLY A 143 36.98 32.57 15.22
C GLY A 143 36.22 33.26 16.35
N TYR A 144 36.94 34.11 17.08
CA TYR A 144 36.39 34.87 18.19
C TYR A 144 35.66 36.12 17.70
N SER A 145 34.51 36.40 18.31
CA SER A 145 33.69 37.57 18.00
C SER A 145 34.37 38.89 18.41
N HIS A 146 34.06 39.96 17.67
CA HIS A 146 34.41 41.32 18.04
C HIS A 146 33.72 41.83 19.31
N LYS A 147 32.66 41.16 19.76
CA LYS A 147 31.90 41.46 20.99
C LYS A 147 32.62 41.06 22.28
N ASN A 148 33.71 40.29 22.19
CA ASN A 148 34.52 39.99 23.38
C ASN A 148 35.18 41.27 23.92
N PRO A 149 35.32 41.42 25.24
CA PRO A 149 35.93 42.60 25.84
C PRO A 149 37.39 42.77 25.41
N ILE A 150 37.84 44.03 25.39
CA ILE A 150 39.21 44.41 25.03
C ILE A 150 39.84 45.10 26.24
N THR A 151 41.05 44.68 26.59
CA THR A 151 41.87 45.32 27.63
C THR A 151 43.16 45.84 27.01
N ILE A 152 43.79 46.82 27.65
CA ILE A 152 45.08 47.35 27.21
C ILE A 152 46.16 46.68 28.04
N GLU A 153 46.99 45.85 27.42
CA GLU A 153 48.18 45.24 28.04
C GLU A 153 49.42 45.81 27.36
N ASN A 154 50.33 46.40 28.15
CA ASN A 154 51.57 47.02 27.65
C ASN A 154 51.35 48.04 26.50
N GLY A 155 50.25 48.79 26.54
CA GLY A 155 49.91 49.80 25.51
C GLY A 155 49.27 49.22 24.23
N VAL A 156 49.04 47.91 24.16
CA VAL A 156 48.39 47.24 23.03
C VAL A 156 46.98 46.81 23.42
N ALA A 157 46.00 47.06 22.54
CA ALA A 157 44.65 46.55 22.71
C ALA A 157 44.61 45.03 22.47
N VAL A 158 44.41 44.26 23.53
CA VAL A 158 44.31 42.80 23.51
C VAL A 158 42.87 42.39 23.78
N ARG A 159 42.36 41.43 22.99
CA ARG A 159 41.03 40.86 23.19
C ARG A 159 41.09 39.83 24.31
N VAL A 160 40.28 40.01 25.35
CA VAL A 160 40.18 39.05 26.46
C VAL A 160 39.34 37.87 26.00
N ILE A 161 40.00 36.73 25.82
CA ILE A 161 39.37 35.47 25.43
C ILE A 161 39.29 34.58 26.67
N GLY A 162 38.13 34.55 27.32
CA GLY A 162 37.86 33.67 28.46
C GLY A 162 38.78 33.94 29.66
N GLY A 163 38.39 34.88 30.51
CA GLY A 163 39.03 35.17 31.80
C GLY A 163 38.00 35.44 32.89
N GLY A 164 38.26 34.99 34.13
CA GLY A 164 37.33 35.09 35.24
C GLY A 164 36.03 34.30 35.02
N SER A 165 34.86 34.93 35.26
CA SER A 165 33.53 34.31 35.10
C SER A 165 32.90 34.46 33.71
N SER A 166 33.55 35.16 32.77
CA SER A 166 32.98 35.43 31.43
C SER A 166 33.43 34.39 30.38
N LEU A 167 32.45 33.84 29.65
CA LEU A 167 32.68 32.87 28.58
C LEU A 167 33.01 33.58 27.25
N PRO A 168 33.93 33.05 26.43
CA PRO A 168 34.26 33.66 25.14
C PRO A 168 33.10 33.54 24.16
N ILE A 169 32.81 34.65 23.46
CA ILE A 169 31.85 34.71 22.36
C ILE A 169 32.57 34.31 21.07
N ILE A 170 32.06 33.29 20.38
CA ILE A 170 32.71 32.66 19.23
C ILE A 170 31.70 32.60 18.08
N HIS A 171 32.20 32.77 16.85
CA HIS A 171 31.46 32.43 15.65
C HIS A 171 31.43 30.91 15.51
N TRP A 172 30.29 30.29 15.80
CA TRP A 172 30.10 28.85 15.67
C TRP A 172 29.43 28.51 14.36
N GLU A 173 29.89 27.41 13.76
CA GLU A 173 29.18 26.72 12.69
C GLU A 173 28.76 25.36 13.21
N ILE A 174 27.45 25.15 13.37
CA ILE A 174 26.84 23.93 13.89
C ILE A 174 26.24 23.17 12.72
N LYS A 175 26.64 21.90 12.59
CA LYS A 175 26.24 21.01 11.49
C LYS A 175 25.57 19.77 12.04
N TRP A 176 24.45 19.40 11.43
CA TRP A 176 23.80 18.12 11.61
C TRP A 176 23.87 17.35 10.30
N LYS A 177 24.25 16.07 10.36
CA LYS A 177 24.40 15.19 9.21
C LYS A 177 23.41 14.05 9.31
N PHE A 178 22.76 13.75 8.20
CA PHE A 178 21.75 12.72 8.07
C PHE A 178 21.97 11.87 6.81
N SER A 179 21.46 10.64 6.86
CA SER A 179 21.16 9.85 5.67
C SER A 179 19.64 9.90 5.47
N LEU A 180 19.18 10.54 4.39
CA LEU A 180 17.79 10.45 3.94
C LEU A 180 17.66 9.11 3.19
N ALA A 181 17.14 8.11 3.87
CA ALA A 181 16.84 6.81 3.29
C ALA A 181 15.42 6.82 2.70
N ILE A 182 15.22 6.35 1.49
CA ILE A 182 13.88 6.18 0.90
C ILE A 182 13.68 4.69 0.67
N HIS A 183 12.87 4.08 1.52
CA HIS A 183 12.59 2.64 1.52
C HIS A 183 11.42 2.32 0.61
N ASN A 184 11.57 1.33 -0.26
CA ASN A 184 10.45 0.74 -0.99
C ASN A 184 9.87 -0.45 -0.21
N ASN A 185 8.92 -0.20 0.68
CA ASN A 185 8.26 -1.23 1.48
C ASN A 185 7.08 -1.89 0.74
N SER A 186 7.32 -2.24 -0.53
CA SER A 186 6.35 -2.96 -1.37
C SER A 186 7.02 -4.03 -2.22
N SER A 187 6.19 -4.91 -2.79
CA SER A 187 6.60 -5.92 -3.77
C SER A 187 6.69 -5.39 -5.21
N HIS A 188 6.63 -4.06 -5.42
CA HIS A 188 6.58 -3.44 -6.75
C HIS A 188 7.72 -2.42 -6.91
N HIS A 189 8.29 -2.31 -8.11
CA HIS A 189 9.34 -1.33 -8.38
C HIS A 189 8.81 0.10 -8.31
N ALA A 190 9.58 0.99 -7.68
CA ALA A 190 9.40 2.44 -7.82
C ALA A 190 10.40 2.97 -8.86
N ILE A 191 9.90 3.65 -9.88
CA ILE A 191 10.68 4.05 -11.07
C ILE A 191 10.74 5.57 -11.16
N ASN A 192 11.88 6.12 -11.59
CA ASN A 192 12.09 7.56 -11.80
C ASN A 192 11.70 8.39 -10.58
N VAL A 193 12.31 8.10 -9.43
CA VAL A 193 12.04 8.84 -8.19
C VAL A 193 12.45 10.30 -8.36
N GLY A 194 11.63 11.23 -7.87
CA GLY A 194 11.90 12.66 -7.80
C GLY A 194 11.76 13.14 -6.37
N ILE A 195 12.58 14.13 -5.98
CA ILE A 195 12.48 14.77 -4.66
C ILE A 195 12.42 16.27 -4.89
N GLU A 196 11.39 16.90 -4.34
CA GLU A 196 11.18 18.35 -4.37
C GLU A 196 10.98 18.86 -2.95
N SER A 197 11.66 19.95 -2.58
CA SER A 197 11.43 20.59 -1.29
C SER A 197 10.33 21.65 -1.45
N ILE A 198 9.21 21.45 -0.75
CA ILE A 198 7.99 22.26 -0.89
C ILE A 198 7.63 23.04 0.39
N GLY A 199 8.41 22.87 1.47
CA GLY A 199 8.22 23.56 2.75
C GLY A 199 9.03 24.86 2.85
N ASN A 200 8.93 25.53 4.00
CA ASN A 200 9.71 26.75 4.28
C ASN A 200 11.11 26.44 4.82
N ALA A 201 11.28 25.28 5.46
CA ALA A 201 12.57 24.79 5.88
C ALA A 201 13.17 23.88 4.80
N HIS A 202 14.50 23.91 4.67
CA HIS A 202 15.24 23.20 3.64
C HIS A 202 16.55 22.68 4.20
N PHE A 203 17.00 21.52 3.71
CA PHE A 203 18.36 21.08 3.96
C PHE A 203 19.37 22.10 3.42
N SER A 204 20.42 22.36 4.19
CA SER A 204 21.56 23.15 3.73
C SER A 204 22.37 22.39 2.66
N LEU A 205 22.30 21.07 2.68
CA LEU A 205 22.80 20.19 1.63
C LEU A 205 21.86 18.98 1.50
N LEU A 206 21.46 18.64 0.28
CA LEU A 206 20.83 17.36 -0.03
C LEU A 206 21.54 16.77 -1.26
N GLU A 207 22.05 15.55 -1.11
CA GLU A 207 22.66 14.80 -2.20
C GLU A 207 21.65 14.57 -3.32
N LYS A 208 22.11 14.76 -4.56
CA LYS A 208 21.25 14.56 -5.73
C LYS A 208 21.01 13.08 -5.94
N LEU A 209 19.79 12.74 -6.33
CA LEU A 209 19.46 11.42 -6.81
C LEU A 209 20.42 11.01 -7.96
N PRO A 210 20.87 9.75 -8.01
CA PRO A 210 21.62 9.20 -9.14
C PRO A 210 20.81 9.31 -10.43
N LYS A 211 21.52 9.30 -11.58
CA LYS A 211 20.87 9.35 -12.90
C LYS A 211 19.89 8.19 -13.12
N ILE A 212 20.17 7.03 -12.54
CA ILE A 212 19.27 5.87 -12.50
C ILE A 212 18.91 5.66 -11.04
N ASN A 213 17.66 5.92 -10.69
CA ASN A 213 17.18 5.99 -9.31
C ASN A 213 15.92 5.15 -9.09
N ASN A 214 15.80 4.05 -9.82
CA ASN A 214 14.76 3.06 -9.56
C ASN A 214 15.04 2.36 -8.24
N ILE A 215 14.02 2.19 -7.40
CA ILE A 215 14.12 1.50 -6.12
C ILE A 215 13.40 0.15 -6.25
N PRO A 216 14.11 -0.98 -6.34
CA PRO A 216 13.52 -2.31 -6.34
C PRO A 216 12.63 -2.61 -5.13
N PRO A 217 11.79 -3.65 -5.21
CA PRO A 217 11.03 -4.14 -4.07
C PRO A 217 11.93 -4.37 -2.84
N PHE A 218 11.49 -3.88 -1.68
CA PHE A 218 12.15 -4.05 -0.38
C PHE A 218 13.61 -3.57 -0.35
N SER A 219 13.94 -2.60 -1.21
CA SER A 219 15.25 -1.95 -1.28
C SER A 219 15.13 -0.48 -0.90
N SER A 220 16.28 0.18 -0.69
CA SER A 220 16.33 1.59 -0.33
C SER A 220 17.35 2.33 -1.18
N ILE A 221 17.16 3.65 -1.31
CA ILE A 221 18.20 4.58 -1.72
C ILE A 221 18.54 5.50 -0.55
N GLU A 222 19.81 5.84 -0.39
CA GLU A 222 20.29 6.71 0.67
C GLU A 222 20.96 7.94 0.09
N LEU A 223 20.59 9.12 0.61
CA LEU A 223 21.11 10.41 0.18
C LEU A 223 21.66 11.17 1.39
N LYS A 224 22.86 11.72 1.28
CA LYS A 224 23.41 12.59 2.34
C LYS A 224 22.58 13.86 2.45
N ALA A 225 22.21 14.21 3.67
CA ALA A 225 21.52 15.46 3.98
C ALA A 225 22.22 16.17 5.14
N GLU A 226 22.29 17.51 5.08
CA GLU A 226 22.86 18.31 6.16
C GLU A 226 22.01 19.53 6.47
N PHE A 227 22.05 19.92 7.74
CA PHE A 227 21.61 21.22 8.21
C PHE A 227 22.80 22.00 8.76
N LEU A 228 22.78 23.32 8.53
CA LEU A 228 23.83 24.24 8.94
C LEU A 228 23.24 25.46 9.62
N GLN A 229 23.68 25.71 10.86
CA GLN A 229 23.36 26.93 11.59
C GLN A 229 24.65 27.67 11.95
N ARG A 230 24.66 28.99 11.75
CA ARG A 230 25.74 29.86 12.22
C ARG A 230 25.22 30.73 13.35
N ILE A 231 25.97 30.77 14.45
CA ILE A 231 25.66 31.61 15.60
C ILE A 231 26.91 32.35 16.06
N GLU A 232 26.71 33.42 16.83
CA GLU A 232 27.77 34.21 17.45
C GLU A 232 27.51 34.28 18.94
N ASP A 233 27.98 33.28 19.69
CA ASP A 233 27.67 33.13 21.11
C ASP A 233 28.74 32.29 21.83
N THR A 234 28.55 32.08 23.12
CA THR A 234 29.33 31.20 23.98
C THR A 234 29.16 29.74 23.59
N HIS A 235 30.13 28.90 23.98
CA HIS A 235 30.03 27.46 23.74
C HIS A 235 28.79 26.82 24.39
N LYS A 236 28.32 27.35 25.53
CA LYS A 236 27.14 26.82 26.24
C LYS A 236 25.86 26.94 25.42
N VAL A 237 25.66 28.07 24.74
CA VAL A 237 24.50 28.25 23.85
C VAL A 237 24.61 27.32 22.67
N ALA A 238 25.81 27.16 22.12
CA ALA A 238 26.05 26.27 21.00
C ALA A 238 25.85 24.78 21.36
N ASP A 239 26.20 24.37 22.58
CA ASP A 239 25.95 23.02 23.10
C ASP A 239 24.45 22.79 23.28
N LYS A 240 23.73 23.76 23.87
CA LYS A 240 22.26 23.68 24.03
C LYS A 240 21.52 23.51 22.69
N ILE A 241 21.99 24.18 21.64
CA ILE A 241 21.43 24.03 20.28
C ILE A 241 21.72 22.62 19.74
N PHE A 242 22.90 22.07 20.03
CA PHE A 242 23.34 20.77 19.54
C PHE A 242 22.76 19.57 20.32
N ASP A 243 22.13 19.80 21.48
CA ASP A 243 21.46 18.76 22.29
C ASP A 243 20.31 18.04 21.54
N HIS A 244 19.82 18.62 20.44
CA HIS A 244 18.74 18.04 19.63
C HIS A 244 19.29 17.32 18.40
N TYR A 245 18.89 16.05 18.22
CA TYR A 245 19.27 15.24 17.05
C TYR A 245 18.74 15.82 15.73
N ILE A 246 17.50 16.30 15.73
CA ILE A 246 16.90 17.07 14.65
C ILE A 246 16.90 18.54 15.11
N PRO A 247 17.50 19.46 14.35
CA PRO A 247 17.59 20.85 14.77
C PRO A 247 16.26 21.59 14.59
N GLU A 248 16.00 22.63 15.39
CA GLU A 248 14.78 23.46 15.29
C GLU A 248 14.56 24.06 13.88
N LEU A 249 15.64 24.34 13.16
CA LEU A 249 15.61 24.83 11.78
C LEU A 249 15.10 23.79 10.76
N ALA A 250 14.96 22.52 11.15
CA ALA A 250 14.33 21.47 10.36
C ALA A 250 12.80 21.45 10.52
N GLU A 251 12.26 22.16 11.51
CA GLU A 251 10.82 22.23 11.75
C GLU A 251 10.09 22.83 10.53
N GLY A 252 9.07 22.12 10.04
CA GLY A 252 8.35 22.50 8.83
C GLY A 252 9.09 22.16 7.52
N LEU A 253 10.16 21.36 7.57
CA LEU A 253 10.76 20.77 6.36
C LEU A 253 9.68 19.91 5.69
N LYS A 254 9.42 20.14 4.41
CA LYS A 254 8.54 19.29 3.60
C LYS A 254 9.23 18.84 2.33
N LEU A 255 9.26 17.53 2.13
CA LEU A 255 9.72 16.89 0.92
C LEU A 255 8.56 16.20 0.21
N LYS A 256 8.41 16.47 -1.07
CA LYS A 256 7.54 15.75 -1.99
C LYS A 256 8.38 14.74 -2.76
N ILE A 257 8.01 13.47 -2.66
CA ILE A 257 8.68 12.36 -3.34
C ILE A 257 7.73 11.79 -4.38
N ASP A 258 8.02 12.07 -5.64
CA ASP A 258 7.24 11.60 -6.79
C ASP A 258 7.88 10.34 -7.39
N TYR A 259 7.09 9.38 -7.82
CA TYR A 259 7.59 8.15 -8.43
C TYR A 259 6.54 7.49 -9.34
N LEU A 260 6.99 6.61 -10.22
CA LEU A 260 6.15 5.85 -11.13
C LEU A 260 6.07 4.38 -10.74
N ASP A 261 4.94 3.75 -11.04
CA ASP A 261 4.84 2.28 -11.06
C ASP A 261 5.21 1.68 -12.43
N GLU A 262 5.17 0.34 -12.52
CA GLU A 262 5.50 -0.41 -13.74
C GLU A 262 4.56 -0.10 -14.91
N ASP A 263 3.33 0.33 -14.62
CA ASP A 263 2.30 0.74 -15.58
C ASP A 263 2.40 2.25 -15.92
N ARG A 264 3.41 2.96 -15.39
CA ARG A 264 3.65 4.41 -15.52
C ARG A 264 2.59 5.31 -14.88
N ASN A 265 1.82 4.81 -13.91
CA ASN A 265 0.99 5.70 -13.09
C ASN A 265 1.88 6.43 -12.08
N SER A 266 1.55 7.70 -11.83
CA SER A 266 2.28 8.55 -10.89
C SER A 266 1.74 8.41 -9.47
N HIS A 267 2.65 8.41 -8.51
CA HIS A 267 2.38 8.33 -7.07
C HIS A 267 3.25 9.35 -6.33
N THR A 268 2.75 9.84 -5.18
CA THR A 268 3.45 10.83 -4.37
C THR A 268 3.44 10.46 -2.89
N THR A 269 4.59 10.55 -2.24
CA THR A 269 4.73 10.55 -0.78
C THR A 269 5.21 11.92 -0.33
N ILE A 270 4.56 12.51 0.68
CA ILE A 270 5.01 13.72 1.34
C ILE A 270 5.61 13.34 2.69
N MET A 271 6.79 13.86 2.99
CA MET A 271 7.43 13.81 4.30
C MET A 271 7.50 15.21 4.88
N GLU A 272 7.13 15.32 6.15
CA GLU A 272 7.15 16.55 6.94
C GLU A 272 7.89 16.29 8.25
N ILE A 273 8.72 17.25 8.68
CA ILE A 273 9.23 17.30 10.05
C ILE A 273 8.34 18.24 10.84
N PHE A 274 7.72 17.73 11.89
CA PHE A 274 6.86 18.49 12.79
C PHE A 274 7.03 17.99 14.23
N GLU A 275 7.12 18.91 15.19
CA GLU A 275 7.36 18.62 16.61
C GLU A 275 8.56 17.68 16.83
N ASN A 276 9.65 17.90 16.08
CA ASN A 276 10.86 17.06 16.15
C ASN A 276 10.62 15.58 15.78
N GLN A 277 9.52 15.27 15.09
CA GLN A 277 9.17 13.96 14.57
C GLN A 277 8.96 14.01 13.06
N MET A 278 9.10 12.86 12.41
CA MET A 278 8.77 12.73 11.00
C MET A 278 7.36 12.20 10.80
N ILE A 279 6.60 12.91 9.98
CA ILE A 279 5.25 12.55 9.58
C ILE A 279 5.24 12.33 8.08
N HIS A 280 4.63 11.25 7.62
CA HIS A 280 4.48 10.95 6.20
C HIS A 280 3.00 10.92 5.80
N THR A 281 2.64 11.72 4.79
CA THR A 281 1.29 11.82 4.23
C THR A 281 1.30 11.39 2.77
N LYS A 282 0.26 10.65 2.35
CA LYS A 282 0.17 10.07 1.00
C LYS A 282 -0.94 10.75 0.22
N LEU A 283 -0.68 11.05 -1.05
CA LEU A 283 -1.66 11.66 -1.97
C LEU A 283 -1.83 10.79 -3.22
#